data_AF-A0A3C0I7G9-F1
#
_entry.id   AF-A0A3C0I7G9-F1
#
_cell.length_a   1.000
_cell.length_b   1.000
_cell.length_c   1.000
_cell.angle_alpha   90.00
_cell.angle_beta   90.00
_cell.angle_gamma   90.00
#
_symmetry.space_group_name_H-M   'P 1'
#
loop_
_entity.id
_entity.type
_entity.pdbx_description
1 polymer ?
#
loop_
_entity_poly.entity_id
_entity_poly.type
_entity_poly.pdbx_seq_one_letter_code
_entity_poly.pdbx_strand_id
1 'polypeptide(L)'
;MRLNTFTNLLIMSVLSLGLAEVAQADMKWVETINQYCPTLCQKTDYKFAVPGGINPKATKARGSESVYYVCATNIAFAGWRIGYNIDYNEQRCYTGFRGGETWGEHYLCLCTDKEMPPLPADGTGYIKRR
;
A
#
# COMPACT_ATOMS: atom_id res chain seq x y z
N MET A 1 -62.63 -15.37 -42.93
CA MET A 1 -62.21 -15.71 -41.55
C MET A 1 -60.78 -15.24 -41.37
N ARG A 2 -60.57 -14.15 -40.61
CA ARG A 2 -59.27 -13.55 -40.30
C ARG A 2 -59.03 -13.66 -38.79
N LEU A 3 -57.75 -13.50 -38.42
CA LEU A 3 -57.10 -13.49 -37.10
C LEU A 3 -56.50 -14.82 -36.63
N ASN A 4 -55.17 -14.84 -36.54
CA ASN A 4 -54.44 -15.00 -35.27
C ASN A 4 -53.00 -14.48 -35.44
N THR A 5 -52.67 -13.32 -34.88
CA THR A 5 -52.00 -13.04 -33.58
C THR A 5 -50.48 -13.11 -33.64
N PHE A 6 -49.91 -11.91 -33.79
CA PHE A 6 -48.66 -11.37 -33.22
C PHE A 6 -47.60 -12.36 -32.70
N THR A 7 -46.53 -12.53 -33.48
CA THR A 7 -45.28 -13.16 -33.03
C THR A 7 -44.34 -12.09 -32.47
N ASN A 8 -43.95 -12.30 -31.21
CA ASN A 8 -43.17 -11.41 -30.36
C ASN A 8 -41.85 -10.91 -30.97
N LEU A 9 -41.63 -9.60 -30.82
CA LEU A 9 -40.36 -8.89 -31.01
C LEU A 9 -39.49 -9.15 -29.77
N LEU A 10 -38.51 -10.05 -29.86
CA LEU A 10 -37.58 -10.34 -28.76
C LEU A 10 -36.27 -9.59 -28.98
N ILE A 11 -36.08 -8.54 -28.19
CA ILE A 11 -34.93 -7.63 -28.16
C ILE A 11 -33.72 -8.39 -27.61
N MET A 12 -32.73 -8.71 -28.46
CA MET A 12 -31.39 -9.13 -28.01
C MET A 12 -30.48 -7.91 -27.86
N SER A 13 -30.58 -7.26 -26.70
CA SER A 13 -29.56 -6.32 -26.22
C SER A 13 -28.35 -7.13 -25.76
N VAL A 14 -27.36 -7.31 -26.64
CA VAL A 14 -26.06 -7.85 -26.25
C VAL A 14 -25.40 -6.79 -25.38
N LEU A 15 -25.54 -6.90 -24.06
CA LEU A 15 -24.69 -6.18 -23.13
C LEU A 15 -23.27 -6.69 -23.36
N SER A 16 -22.46 -5.89 -24.06
CA SER A 16 -21.01 -6.00 -24.06
C SER A 16 -20.53 -5.86 -22.61
N LEU A 17 -20.43 -6.99 -21.91
CA LEU A 17 -19.69 -7.12 -20.66
C LEU A 17 -18.21 -6.96 -21.01
N GLY A 18 -17.78 -5.71 -21.20
CA GLY A 18 -16.37 -5.37 -21.18
C GLY A 18 -15.84 -5.81 -19.83
N LEU A 19 -14.99 -6.84 -19.82
CA LEU A 19 -14.13 -7.15 -18.70
C LEU A 19 -13.21 -5.94 -18.53
N ALA A 20 -13.64 -4.98 -17.71
CA ALA A 20 -12.77 -3.96 -17.20
C ALA A 20 -11.78 -4.69 -16.28
N GLU A 21 -10.63 -5.06 -16.85
CA GLU A 21 -9.46 -5.39 -16.05
C GLU A 21 -9.09 -4.13 -15.28
N VAL A 22 -9.59 -4.04 -14.05
CA VAL A 22 -9.05 -3.10 -13.08
C VAL A 22 -7.58 -3.47 -12.95
N ALA A 23 -6.70 -2.62 -13.50
CA ALA A 23 -5.28 -2.66 -13.22
C ALA A 23 -5.09 -2.31 -11.73
N GLN A 24 -5.51 -3.19 -10.83
CA GLN A 24 -5.27 -3.08 -9.42
C GLN A 24 -3.77 -3.28 -9.22
N ALA A 25 -3.11 -2.38 -8.50
CA ALA A 25 -1.73 -2.59 -8.10
C ALA A 25 -1.66 -3.89 -7.32
N ASP A 26 -0.79 -4.83 -7.70
CA ASP A 26 -0.62 -6.01 -6.86
C ASP A 26 0.11 -5.53 -5.60
N MET A 27 -0.50 -5.78 -4.45
CA MET A 27 0.02 -5.36 -3.16
C MET A 27 0.21 -6.58 -2.29
N LYS A 28 1.39 -6.70 -1.68
CA LYS A 28 1.75 -7.84 -0.85
C LYS A 28 2.33 -7.40 0.48
N TRP A 29 1.86 -8.05 1.54
CA TRP A 29 2.48 -7.98 2.84
C TRP A 29 3.75 -8.82 2.86
N VAL A 30 4.88 -8.20 3.18
CA VAL A 30 6.19 -8.85 3.30
C VAL A 30 6.65 -8.73 4.74
N GLU A 31 6.91 -9.86 5.38
CA GLU A 31 7.33 -9.94 6.78
C GLU A 31 8.81 -9.58 6.96
N THR A 32 9.12 -8.92 8.07
CA THR A 32 10.47 -8.48 8.41
C THR A 32 10.68 -8.34 9.91
N ILE A 33 11.95 -8.33 10.31
CA ILE A 33 12.42 -7.95 11.64
C ILE A 33 13.40 -6.79 11.45
N ASN A 34 13.12 -5.65 12.08
CA ASN A 34 14.02 -4.49 12.10
C ASN A 34 14.52 -4.05 10.71
N GLN A 35 13.64 -3.86 9.72
CA GLN A 35 14.03 -3.25 8.44
C GLN A 35 13.04 -2.20 7.94
N TYR A 36 13.55 -1.09 7.43
CA TYR A 36 12.76 -0.10 6.71
C TYR A 36 12.00 -0.74 5.54
N CYS A 37 10.70 -0.44 5.43
CA CYS A 37 9.86 -0.98 4.37
C CYS A 37 10.39 -0.68 2.96
N PRO A 38 10.87 0.54 2.65
CA PRO A 38 11.63 0.83 1.43
C PRO A 38 12.71 -0.21 1.09
N THR A 39 13.62 -0.44 2.03
CA THR A 39 14.77 -1.34 1.84
C THR A 39 14.35 -2.79 1.72
N LEU A 40 13.30 -3.20 2.44
CA LEU A 40 12.75 -4.54 2.34
C LEU A 40 12.10 -4.76 0.97
N CYS A 41 11.19 -3.87 0.55
CA CYS A 41 10.42 -4.04 -0.68
C CYS A 41 11.33 -4.07 -1.92
N GLN A 42 12.42 -3.29 -1.93
CA GLN A 42 13.43 -3.29 -3.00
C GLN A 42 14.11 -4.66 -3.22
N LYS A 43 14.12 -5.53 -2.22
CA LYS A 43 14.67 -6.89 -2.30
C LYS A 43 13.66 -7.93 -2.79
N THR A 44 12.44 -7.49 -3.11
CA THR A 44 11.33 -8.34 -3.57
C THR A 44 10.91 -7.97 -4.98
N ASP A 45 10.09 -8.83 -5.62
CA ASP A 45 9.53 -8.55 -6.96
C ASP A 45 8.56 -7.36 -6.99
N TYR A 46 8.04 -6.96 -5.83
CA TYR A 46 7.19 -5.77 -5.70
C TYR A 46 8.03 -4.48 -5.74
N LYS A 47 9.27 -4.44 -5.23
CA LYS A 47 10.21 -3.30 -5.34
C LYS A 47 9.84 -2.01 -4.59
N PHE A 48 8.58 -1.59 -4.56
CA PHE A 48 8.16 -0.33 -3.94
C PHE A 48 7.40 -0.56 -2.64
N ALA A 49 7.65 0.28 -1.63
CA ALA A 49 6.85 0.32 -0.41
C ALA A 49 5.62 1.21 -0.63
N VAL A 50 4.49 0.87 -0.02
CA VAL A 50 3.28 1.69 -0.16
C VAL A 50 3.34 2.89 0.79
N PRO A 51 3.29 4.13 0.27
CA PRO A 51 3.25 5.34 1.08
C PRO A 51 1.88 5.48 1.76
N GLY A 52 1.86 5.73 3.06
CA GLY A 52 0.69 6.11 3.85
C GLY A 52 0.53 7.62 4.04
N GLY A 53 1.58 8.41 3.77
CA GLY A 53 1.54 9.87 3.85
C GLY A 53 2.91 10.52 3.98
N ILE A 54 2.93 11.85 4.05
CA ILE A 54 4.14 12.64 4.25
C ILE A 54 4.17 13.15 5.70
N ASN A 55 5.34 13.13 6.33
CA ASN A 55 5.64 13.70 7.62
C ASN A 55 6.27 15.10 7.46
N PRO A 56 5.49 16.18 7.55
CA PRO A 56 6.02 17.54 7.42
C PRO A 56 6.88 17.98 8.62
N LYS A 57 6.82 17.26 9.76
CA LYS A 57 7.62 17.58 10.95
C LYS A 57 9.06 17.10 10.82
N ALA A 58 9.32 16.13 9.95
CA ALA A 58 10.67 15.64 9.69
C ALA A 58 11.57 16.70 9.04
N THR A 59 10.98 17.63 8.27
CA THR A 59 11.68 18.74 7.62
C THR A 59 12.41 19.62 8.63
N LYS A 60 11.84 19.84 9.82
CA LYS A 60 12.48 20.61 10.90
C LYS A 60 13.64 19.87 11.57
N ALA A 61 13.62 18.54 11.58
CA ALA A 61 14.62 17.72 12.24
C ALA A 61 15.76 17.27 11.30
N ARG A 62 15.49 17.16 9.99
CA ARG A 62 16.43 16.57 9.00
C ARG A 62 16.61 17.39 7.72
N GLY A 63 15.94 18.53 7.59
CA GLY A 63 16.03 19.39 6.40
C GLY A 63 15.37 18.81 5.14
N SER A 64 14.59 17.72 5.26
CA SER A 64 13.82 17.11 4.16
C SER A 64 12.52 16.51 4.69
N GLU A 65 11.50 16.46 3.83
CA GLU A 65 10.27 15.72 4.12
C GLU A 65 10.58 14.23 4.28
N SER A 66 9.77 13.53 5.06
CA SER A 66 9.91 12.09 5.25
C SER A 66 8.59 11.40 5.01
N VAL A 67 8.64 10.14 4.62
CA VAL A 67 7.43 9.42 4.20
C VAL A 67 7.08 8.36 5.24
N TYR A 68 5.80 8.29 5.56
CA TYR A 68 5.22 7.17 6.30
C TYR A 68 4.92 6.05 5.30
N TYR A 69 5.39 4.83 5.56
CA TYR A 69 5.02 3.64 4.79
C TYR A 69 4.04 2.80 5.57
N VAL A 70 3.11 2.18 4.85
CA VAL A 70 2.14 1.27 5.44
C VAL A 70 2.85 0.01 5.93
N CYS A 71 2.70 -0.28 7.22
CA CYS A 71 3.16 -1.52 7.84
C CYS A 71 2.04 -2.10 8.71
N ALA A 72 2.22 -3.33 9.19
CA ALA A 72 1.36 -3.91 10.21
C ALA A 72 2.18 -4.71 11.22
N THR A 73 1.90 -4.52 12.51
CA THR A 73 2.60 -5.24 13.60
C THR A 73 1.60 -5.95 14.50
N ASN A 74 2.00 -7.09 15.06
CA ASN A 74 1.19 -7.81 16.03
C ASN A 74 1.61 -7.42 17.45
N ILE A 75 0.72 -6.72 18.15
CA ILE A 75 0.99 -6.23 19.51
C ILE A 75 0.14 -6.99 20.51
N ALA A 76 0.78 -7.52 21.56
CA ALA A 76 0.13 -8.09 22.74
C ALA A 76 -1.01 -9.09 22.42
N PHE A 77 -0.81 -9.95 21.41
CA PHE A 77 -1.78 -10.93 20.93
C PHE A 77 -3.12 -10.35 20.44
N ALA A 78 -3.18 -9.03 20.18
CA ALA A 78 -4.38 -8.33 19.72
C ALA A 78 -4.58 -8.37 18.19
N GLY A 79 -3.84 -9.25 17.51
CA GLY A 79 -3.80 -9.39 16.06
C GLY A 79 -2.90 -8.37 15.36
N TRP A 80 -2.77 -8.51 14.04
CA TRP A 80 -2.05 -7.56 13.21
C TRP A 80 -2.77 -6.21 13.17
N ARG A 81 -2.05 -5.14 13.47
CA ARG A 81 -2.54 -3.76 13.51
C ARG A 81 -1.78 -2.95 12.48
N ILE A 82 -2.53 -2.31 11.57
CA ILE A 82 -1.96 -1.40 10.58
C ILE A 82 -1.34 -0.20 11.31
N GLY A 83 -0.20 0.23 10.81
CA GLY A 83 0.60 1.29 11.37
C GLY A 83 1.45 1.94 10.30
N TYR A 84 2.49 2.62 10.74
CA TYR A 84 3.44 3.27 9.86
C TYR A 84 4.89 2.91 10.21
N ASN A 85 5.70 2.73 9.17
CA ASN A 85 7.15 2.70 9.25
C ASN A 85 7.66 4.04 8.69
N ILE A 86 8.66 4.65 9.32
CA ILE A 86 9.22 5.93 8.87
C ILE A 86 10.64 5.68 8.35
N ASP A 87 10.95 6.19 7.16
CA ASP A 87 12.29 6.09 6.54
C ASP A 87 13.44 6.68 7.35
N TYR A 88 13.21 7.53 8.35
CA TYR A 88 14.27 8.15 9.16
C TYR A 88 14.32 7.77 10.62
N ASN A 89 13.25 7.14 11.14
CA ASN A 89 13.18 6.81 12.55
C ASN A 89 13.74 5.40 12.79
N GLU A 90 13.67 4.89 14.01
CA GLU A 90 14.03 3.50 14.33
C GLU A 90 13.30 2.49 13.41
N GLN A 91 13.92 1.32 13.18
CA GLN A 91 13.43 0.28 12.26
C GLN A 91 12.21 -0.47 12.79
N ARG A 92 11.14 0.26 13.10
CA ARG A 92 9.94 -0.21 13.81
C ARG A 92 8.68 0.08 13.01
N CYS A 93 7.63 -0.67 13.28
CA CYS A 93 6.27 -0.37 12.83
C CYS A 93 5.48 0.21 14.01
N TYR A 94 5.12 1.49 13.93
CA TYR A 94 4.36 2.21 14.95
C TYR A 94 2.86 2.09 14.67
N THR A 95 2.06 1.79 15.67
CA THR A 95 0.60 1.66 15.54
C THR A 95 -0.11 2.19 16.79
N GLY A 96 -1.39 2.54 16.65
CA GLY A 96 -2.23 2.91 17.78
C GLY A 96 -2.74 1.69 18.54
N PHE A 97 -2.55 1.66 19.86
CA PHE A 97 -3.09 0.62 20.73
C PHE A 97 -3.51 1.20 22.08
N ARG A 98 -4.76 0.91 22.50
CA ARG A 98 -5.31 1.34 23.81
C ARG A 98 -5.15 2.83 24.12
N GLY A 99 -5.33 3.69 23.13
CA GLY A 99 -5.26 5.15 23.29
C GLY A 99 -3.84 5.74 23.28
N GLY A 100 -2.81 4.91 23.07
CA GLY A 100 -1.43 5.36 22.89
C GLY A 100 -0.82 4.85 21.59
N GLU A 101 0.33 5.39 21.24
CA GLU A 101 1.19 4.82 20.20
C GLU A 101 2.09 3.75 20.81
N THR A 102 2.22 2.63 20.10
CA THR A 102 3.10 1.53 20.43
C THR A 102 3.84 1.09 19.18
N TRP A 103 4.79 0.17 19.30
CA TRP A 103 5.56 -0.31 18.16
C TRP A 103 5.92 -1.78 18.29
N GLY A 104 6.22 -2.39 17.16
CA GLY A 104 6.84 -3.72 17.10
C GLY A 104 8.02 -3.76 16.15
N GLU A 105 8.96 -4.64 16.47
CA GLU A 105 10.18 -4.90 15.71
C GLU A 105 10.01 -6.01 14.67
N HIS A 106 9.05 -6.92 14.91
CA HIS A 106 8.55 -7.89 13.95
C HIS A 106 7.25 -7.37 13.31
N TYR A 107 7.27 -7.14 12.00
CA TYR A 107 6.16 -6.52 11.29
C TYR A 107 6.11 -6.89 9.81
N LEU A 108 4.96 -6.63 9.19
CA LEU A 108 4.72 -6.70 7.76
C LEU A 108 4.88 -5.31 7.15
N CYS A 109 5.53 -5.21 6.01
CA CYS A 109 5.51 -4.03 5.15
C CYS A 109 4.58 -4.27 3.96
N LEU A 110 3.80 -3.26 3.58
CA LEU A 110 3.00 -3.35 2.36
C LEU A 110 3.87 -2.93 1.17
N CYS A 111 4.15 -3.86 0.27
CA CYS A 111 4.90 -3.65 -0.95
C CYS A 111 3.99 -3.72 -2.17
N THR A 112 4.35 -3.06 -3.26
CA THR A 112 3.62 -3.07 -4.54
C THR A 112 4.57 -2.98 -5.72
N ASP A 113 4.26 -3.68 -6.81
CA ASP A 113 5.02 -3.70 -8.08
C ASP A 113 4.90 -2.41 -8.89
N LYS A 114 3.95 -1.55 -8.53
CA LYS A 114 3.73 -0.26 -9.18
C LYS A 114 4.55 0.82 -8.52
N GLU A 115 5.11 1.67 -9.36
CA GLU A 115 5.85 2.85 -8.94
C GLU A 115 4.93 3.79 -8.13
N MET A 116 5.31 4.12 -6.89
CA MET A 116 4.52 4.92 -5.95
C MET A 116 5.24 6.22 -5.56
N PRO A 117 4.61 7.40 -5.63
CA PRO A 117 5.21 8.66 -5.20
C PRO A 117 5.24 8.81 -3.67
N PRO A 118 6.09 9.67 -3.08
CA PRO A 118 7.15 10.45 -3.71
C PRO A 118 8.42 9.61 -3.85
N LEU A 119 8.94 9.57 -5.07
CA LEU A 119 10.23 8.96 -5.38
C LEU A 119 11.29 10.06 -5.46
N PRO A 120 12.54 9.79 -5.10
CA PRO A 120 13.63 10.65 -5.50
C PRO A 120 13.73 10.62 -7.03
N ALA A 121 14.18 11.72 -7.63
CA ALA A 121 14.35 11.85 -9.08
C ALA A 121 15.32 10.83 -9.71
N ASP A 122 16.04 10.03 -8.90
CA ASP A 122 16.96 8.99 -9.35
C ASP A 122 16.35 7.59 -9.46
N GLY A 123 15.02 7.46 -9.29
CA GLY A 123 14.30 6.20 -9.47
C GLY A 123 14.63 5.13 -8.43
N THR A 124 15.36 5.46 -7.36
CA THR A 124 15.80 4.49 -6.35
C THR A 124 14.76 4.19 -5.28
N GLY A 125 13.48 4.42 -5.54
CA GLY A 125 12.44 4.17 -4.56
C GLY A 125 12.39 5.22 -3.46
N TYR A 126 13.50 5.59 -2.80
CA TYR A 126 13.49 6.50 -1.63
C TYR A 126 14.84 7.20 -1.40
N ILE A 127 14.80 8.34 -0.68
CA ILE A 127 15.89 9.32 -0.53
C ILE A 127 17.21 8.62 -0.20
N LYS A 128 18.16 8.63 -1.15
CA LYS A 128 19.56 8.23 -0.89
C LYS A 128 20.09 9.06 0.27
N ARG A 129 20.46 8.38 1.35
CA ARG A 129 21.27 9.00 2.41
C ARG A 129 22.71 9.13 1.89
N ARG A 130 23.34 10.28 2.17
CA ARG A 130 24.80 10.38 2.20
C ARG A 130 25.35 9.58 3.39
#